data_AF-A0A922Y058-F1
#
_entry.id   AF-A0A922Y058-F1
#
_cell.length_a   1.000
_cell.length_b   1.000
_cell.length_c   1.000
_cell.angle_alpha   90.00
_cell.angle_beta   90.00
_cell.angle_gamma   90.00
#
_symmetry.space_group_name_H-M   'P 1'
#
loop_
_entity.id
_entity.type
_entity.pdbx_description
1 polymer ?
#
loop_
_entity_poly.entity_id
_entity_poly.type
_entity_poly.pdbx_seq_one_letter_code
_entity_poly.pdbx_strand_id
1 'polypeptide(L)' 'MAYSRLAGREVSTWSEEWKHECEIAYLARLSPEKLRAMLYGVQGAQDESVRGIKSHRGDAAVAQLVNEIGRYRRANG' A
#
# COMPACT_ATOMS: atom_id res chain seq x y z
N MET A 1 -12.69 -17.07 -4.88
CA MET A 1 -12.84 -16.26 -3.65
C MET A 1 -11.56 -16.40 -2.85
N ALA A 2 -11.22 -15.40 -2.04
CA ALA A 2 -10.10 -15.43 -1.11
C ALA A 2 -10.48 -14.66 0.17
N TYR A 3 -9.96 -15.07 1.32
CA TYR A 3 -10.20 -14.37 2.58
C TYR A 3 -9.38 -13.09 2.65
N SER A 4 -10.04 -11.93 2.71
CA SER A 4 -9.42 -10.62 2.89
C SER A 4 -9.26 -10.32 4.38
N ARG A 5 -8.02 -10.09 4.82
CA ARG A 5 -7.71 -9.69 6.19
C ARG A 5 -8.07 -8.24 6.47
N LEU A 6 -8.03 -7.37 5.47
CA LEU A 6 -8.45 -5.98 5.60
C LEU A 6 -9.98 -5.86 5.72
N ALA A 7 -10.73 -6.64 4.93
CA ALA A 7 -12.19 -6.64 4.95
C ALA A 7 -12.80 -7.58 6.00
N GLY A 8 -12.01 -8.52 6.55
CA GLY A 8 -12.46 -9.49 7.56
C GLY A 8 -13.49 -10.50 7.04
N ARG A 9 -13.49 -10.77 5.73
CA ARG A 9 -14.47 -11.63 5.04
C ARG A 9 -13.90 -12.21 3.76
N GLU A 10 -14.57 -13.21 3.18
CA GLU A 10 -14.28 -13.66 1.82
C GLU A 10 -14.64 -12.58 0.79
N VAL A 11 -13.73 -12.36 -0.15
CA VAL A 11 -13.89 -11.43 -1.27
C VAL A 11 -13.59 -12.15 -2.59
N SER A 12 -14.09 -11.60 -3.69
CA SER A 12 -13.73 -12.07 -5.03
C SER A 12 -12.29 -11.68 -5.35
N THR A 13 -11.53 -12.60 -5.96
CA THR A 13 -10.16 -12.31 -6.43
C THR A 13 -10.12 -11.31 -7.59
N TRP A 14 -11.28 -10.93 -8.11
CA TRP A 14 -11.45 -9.92 -9.15
C TRP A 14 -11.97 -8.59 -8.61
N SER A 15 -12.30 -8.48 -7.31
CA SER A 15 -12.83 -7.24 -6.75
C SER A 15 -11.73 -6.23 -6.45
N GLU A 16 -12.11 -4.96 -6.40
CA GLU A 16 -11.21 -3.87 -6.00
C GLU A 16 -10.69 -4.06 -4.57
N GLU A 17 -11.48 -4.67 -3.68
CA GLU A 17 -11.02 -4.97 -2.31
C GLU A 17 -9.85 -5.97 -2.30
N TRP A 18 -9.90 -6.99 -3.16
CA TRP A 18 -8.81 -7.96 -3.27
C TRP A 18 -7.56 -7.33 -3.90
N LYS A 19 -7.73 -6.48 -4.92
CA LYS A 19 -6.62 -5.73 -5.51
C LYS A 19 -5.98 -4.79 -4.47
N HIS A 20 -6.79 -4.10 -3.68
CA HIS A 20 -6.34 -3.22 -2.61
C HIS A 20 -5.55 -3.99 -1.55
N GLU A 21 -6.06 -5.13 -1.09
CA GLU A 21 -5.32 -5.95 -0.13
C GLU A 21 -4.00 -6.47 -0.70
N CYS A 22 -3.96 -6.82 -1.99
CA CYS A 22 -2.72 -7.22 -2.65
C CYS A 22 -1.70 -6.06 -2.70
N GLU A 23 -2.13 -4.83 -2.95
CA GLU A 23 -1.28 -3.63 -2.87
C GLU A 23 -0.73 -3.44 -1.45
N ILE A 24 -1.60 -3.50 -0.43
CA ILE A 24 -1.19 -3.36 0.97
C ILE A 24 -0.23 -4.48 1.38
N ALA A 25 -0.50 -5.73 0.98
CA ALA A 25 0.35 -6.88 1.28
C ALA A 25 1.73 -6.75 0.64
N TYR A 26 1.81 -6.25 -0.59
CA TYR A 26 3.07 -5.95 -1.26
C TYR A 26 3.85 -4.87 -0.51
N LEU A 27 3.21 -3.72 -0.22
CA LEU A 27 3.84 -2.60 0.49
C LEU A 27 4.30 -2.99 1.90
N ALA A 28 3.53 -3.81 2.60
CA ALA A 28 3.85 -4.28 3.94
C ALA A 28 5.12 -5.14 4.00
N ARG A 29 5.51 -5.80 2.90
CA ARG A 29 6.71 -6.64 2.80
C ARG A 29 7.97 -5.87 2.42
N LEU A 30 7.85 -4.62 1.99
CA LEU A 30 9.01 -3.79 1.65
C LEU A 30 9.81 -3.39 2.90
N SER A 31 11.12 -3.22 2.73
CA SER A 31 11.96 -2.59 3.74
C SER A 31 11.49 -1.14 4.00
N PRO A 32 11.74 -0.57 5.20
CA PRO A 32 11.30 0.78 5.53
C PRO A 32 11.75 1.85 4.53
N GLU A 33 12.97 1.73 4.01
CA GLU A 33 13.53 2.65 3.01
C GLU A 33 12.80 2.56 1.66
N LYS A 34 12.59 1.33 1.16
CA LYS A 34 11.86 1.09 -0.09
C LYS A 34 10.40 1.52 0.02
N LEU A 35 9.76 1.26 1.17
CA LEU A 35 8.40 1.69 1.43
C LEU A 35 8.28 3.22 1.42
N ARG A 36 9.22 3.93 2.07
CA ARG A 36 9.26 5.40 2.05
C ARG A 36 9.42 5.95 0.64
N ALA A 37 10.34 5.39 -0.14
CA ALA A 37 10.55 5.78 -1.54
C ALA A 37 9.27 5.55 -2.38
N MET A 38 8.59 4.42 -2.22
CA MET A 38 7.34 4.14 -2.94
C MET A 38 6.21 5.09 -2.55
N LEU A 39 6.05 5.41 -1.26
CA LEU A 39 4.97 6.27 -0.77
C LEU A 39 5.20 7.74 -1.09
N TYR A 40 6.41 8.25 -0.87
CA TYR A 40 6.71 9.69 -0.88
C TYR A 40 7.59 10.13 -2.06
N GLY A 41 8.17 9.19 -2.80
CA GLY A 41 9.17 9.46 -3.83
C GLY A 41 10.58 9.60 -3.27
N VAL A 42 11.55 9.75 -4.17
CA VAL A 42 12.96 10.03 -3.81
C VAL A 42 13.29 11.48 -4.16
N GLN A 43 13.77 12.26 -3.19
CA GLN A 43 14.22 13.62 -3.43
C GLN A 43 15.44 13.66 -4.36
N GLY A 44 15.42 14.56 -5.34
CA GLY A 44 16.55 14.83 -6.26
C GLY A 44 16.52 14.05 -7.58
N ALA A 45 15.54 13.16 -7.78
CA ALA A 45 15.37 12.46 -9.06
C ALA A 45 14.46 13.27 -10.00
N GLN A 46 14.86 13.41 -11.27
CA GLN A 46 14.16 14.22 -12.28
C GLN A 46 13.01 13.47 -12.99
N ASP A 47 12.88 12.15 -12.79
CA ASP A 47 11.92 11.30 -13.50
C ASP A 47 10.56 11.17 -12.79
N GLU A 48 9.49 11.13 -13.58
CA GLU A 48 8.12 10.88 -13.08
C GLU A 48 7.98 9.54 -12.35
N SER A 49 8.76 8.53 -12.77
CA SER A 49 8.81 7.20 -12.15
C SER A 49 9.26 7.21 -10.68
N VAL A 50 9.71 8.37 -10.19
CA VAL A 50 10.26 8.56 -8.85
C VAL A 50 9.37 9.45 -7.97
N ARG A 51 8.22 9.92 -8.48
CA ARG A 51 7.35 10.85 -7.74
C ARG A 51 6.53 10.20 -6.60
N GLY A 52 6.58 8.87 -6.46
CA GLY A 52 5.92 8.12 -5.38
C GLY A 52 4.39 8.25 -5.39
N ILE A 53 3.71 7.40 -4.62
CA ILE A 53 2.24 7.36 -4.58
C ILE A 53 1.64 8.70 -4.15
N LYS A 54 2.32 9.45 -3.28
CA LYS A 54 1.89 10.79 -2.82
C LYS A 54 1.64 11.75 -3.98
N SER A 55 2.49 11.75 -5.01
CA SER A 55 2.31 12.67 -6.15
C SER A 55 1.08 12.35 -7.01
N HIS A 56 0.69 11.08 -7.09
CA HIS A 56 -0.41 10.62 -7.93
C HIS A 56 -1.74 10.58 -7.17
N ARG A 57 -1.73 10.22 -5.88
CA ARG A 57 -2.94 9.99 -5.07
C ARG A 57 -3.13 11.00 -3.93
N GLY A 58 -2.14 11.86 -3.69
CA GLY A 58 -2.19 12.90 -2.65
C GLY A 58 -1.86 12.40 -1.24
N ASP A 59 -1.72 13.36 -0.32
CA ASP A 59 -1.36 13.11 1.08
C ASP A 59 -2.37 12.24 1.84
N ALA A 60 -3.68 12.47 1.63
CA ALA A 60 -4.72 11.74 2.33
C ALA A 60 -4.68 10.23 1.99
N ALA A 61 -4.48 9.89 0.71
CA ALA A 61 -4.36 8.50 0.28
C ALA A 61 -3.12 7.83 0.88
N VAL A 62 -1.99 8.53 0.94
CA VAL A 62 -0.77 7.98 1.56
C VAL A 62 -0.93 7.79 3.06
N ALA A 63 -1.57 8.71 3.76
CA ALA A 63 -1.88 8.56 5.18
C ALA A 63 -2.76 7.33 5.45
N GLN A 64 -3.76 7.09 4.59
CA GLN A 64 -4.59 5.89 4.66
C GLN A 64 -3.76 4.62 4.42
N LEU A 65 -2.94 4.57 3.36
CA LEU A 65 -2.08 3.42 3.06
C LEU A 65 -1.14 3.09 4.23
N VAL A 66 -0.53 4.10 4.86
CA VAL A 66 0.34 3.90 6.04
C VAL A 66 -0.41 3.24 7.20
N ASN A 67 -1.62 3.70 7.49
CA ASN A 67 -2.46 3.12 8.54
C ASN A 67 -2.83 1.65 8.20
N GLU A 68 -3.28 1.41 6.97
CA GLU A 68 -3.68 0.08 6.50
C GLU A 68 -2.51 -0.91 6.50
N ILE A 69 -1.32 -0.50 6.06
CA ILE A 69 -0.09 -1.32 6.16
C ILE A 69 0.21 -1.67 7.62
N GLY A 70 0.08 -0.70 8.54
CA GLY A 70 0.27 -0.93 9.97
C GLY A 70 -0.72 -1.94 10.53
N ARG A 71 -2.01 -1.82 10.18
CA ARG A 71 -3.05 -2.79 10.55
C ARG A 71 -2.76 -4.17 9.97
N TYR A 72 -2.40 -4.23 8.69
CA TYR A 72 -2.09 -5.49 8.00
C TYR A 72 -0.90 -6.20 8.64
N ARG A 73 0.17 -5.50 8.99
CA ARG A 73 1.33 -6.09 9.69
C ARG A 73 0.96 -6.67 11.04
N ARG A 74 0.13 -5.98 11.84
CA ARG A 74 -0.34 -6.49 13.14
C ARG A 74 -1.25 -7.71 13.01
N ALA A 75 -2.02 -7.81 11.94
CA ALA A 75 -2.88 -8.96 11.67
C ALA A 75 -2.14 -10.16 11.05
N ASN A 76 -0.84 -10.03 10.76
CA ASN A 76 -0.02 -11.04 10.06
C ASN A 76 1.31 -11.38 10.76
N GLY A 77 1.59 -10.78 11.92
CA GLY A 77 2.71 -11.14 12.79
C GLY A 77 2.24 -12.05 13.90
#